data_AF-A0AAD5MEU1-F1
#
_entry.id   AF-A0AAD5MEU1-F1
#
_cell.length_a   1.000
_cell.length_b   1.000
_cell.length_c   1.000
_cell.angle_alpha   90.00
_cell.angle_beta   90.00
_cell.angle_gamma   90.00
#
_symmetry.space_group_name_H-M   'P 1'
#
loop_
_entity.id
_entity.type
_entity.pdbx_description
1 polymer ?
#
loop_
_entity_poly.entity_id
_entity_poly.type
_entity_poly.pdbx_seq_one_letter_code
_entity_poly.pdbx_strand_id
1 'polypeptide(L)'
;MDFMISQFCDEHSHHVFTTSNRKSTDDLCALQCVGEQISKTQNRLPPEMELGNIEYKVKLVNPSSLRLQHLITQMKWRLREGQGEAIYEVGVEDNGQLCGLSDVELEESLITLRAMANALGASMVILTEKDVTPRNSCSRRRVVEVLVRKVPECQQFIELRLAVLGGADVGKSTLCGVMTQGCLDDGNGKNSSEPF
;
A
#
# COMPACT_ATOMS: atom_id res chain seq x y z
N MET A 1 6.92 -34.61 -1.93
CA MET A 1 5.60 -34.12 -1.51
C MET A 1 5.14 -33.21 -2.62
N ASP A 2 4.26 -33.77 -3.42
CA ASP A 2 4.15 -33.60 -4.86
C ASP A 2 3.22 -32.46 -5.26
N PHE A 3 3.51 -31.91 -6.44
CA PHE A 3 2.58 -31.15 -7.26
C PHE A 3 1.35 -32.00 -7.61
N MET A 4 0.14 -31.44 -7.47
CA MET A 4 -1.04 -31.90 -8.22
C MET A 4 -1.84 -30.70 -8.72
N ILE A 5 -1.85 -30.58 -10.04
CA ILE A 5 -2.87 -29.88 -10.86
C ILE A 5 -4.06 -30.84 -11.01
N SER A 6 -5.28 -30.30 -11.06
CA SER A 6 -6.55 -30.81 -11.64
C SER A 6 -7.70 -30.39 -10.71
N GLN A 7 -8.89 -29.92 -11.11
CA GLN A 7 -9.63 -30.09 -12.35
C GLN A 7 -10.74 -29.04 -12.43
N PHE A 8 -10.99 -28.56 -13.65
CA PHE A 8 -12.26 -28.00 -14.08
C PHE A 8 -13.39 -29.02 -13.91
N CYS A 9 -14.58 -28.59 -13.48
CA CYS A 9 -15.83 -29.24 -13.87
C CYS A 9 -16.97 -28.21 -13.90
N ASP A 10 -17.42 -27.90 -15.12
CA ASP A 10 -18.70 -27.27 -15.45
C ASP A 10 -19.86 -28.17 -15.01
N GLU A 11 -20.94 -27.57 -14.49
CA GLU A 11 -22.30 -28.08 -14.73
C GLU A 11 -23.25 -26.90 -14.96
N HIS A 12 -23.71 -26.78 -16.20
CA HIS A 12 -24.90 -26.04 -16.57
C HIS A 12 -26.15 -26.79 -16.10
N SER A 13 -27.15 -26.06 -15.59
CA SER A 13 -28.54 -26.45 -15.79
C SER A 13 -29.43 -25.23 -15.89
N HIS A 14 -29.96 -25.06 -17.09
CA HIS A 14 -31.08 -24.20 -17.43
C HIS A 14 -32.37 -24.76 -16.80
N HIS A 15 -33.22 -23.89 -16.27
CA HIS A 15 -34.65 -24.13 -16.30
C HIS A 15 -35.40 -22.86 -16.71
N VAL A 16 -35.90 -22.88 -17.94
CA VAL A 16 -36.86 -21.95 -18.51
C VAL A 16 -38.24 -22.36 -18.00
N PHE A 17 -39.10 -21.41 -17.61
CA PHE A 17 -40.53 -21.49 -17.92
C PHE A 17 -41.16 -20.10 -17.98
N THR A 18 -42.23 -20.06 -18.76
CA THR A 18 -42.74 -18.97 -19.60
C THR A 18 -43.89 -18.17 -18.99
N THR A 19 -43.99 -16.90 -19.42
CA THR A 19 -45.20 -16.09 -19.72
C THR A 19 -46.33 -15.98 -18.68
N SER A 20 -46.65 -14.74 -18.27
CA SER A 20 -47.93 -14.10 -18.65
C SER A 20 -48.02 -12.64 -18.15
N ASN A 21 -48.50 -11.79 -19.05
CA ASN A 21 -48.75 -10.37 -18.89
C ASN A 21 -50.03 -10.16 -18.07
N ARG A 22 -49.93 -9.58 -16.86
CA ARG A 22 -51.03 -8.83 -16.21
C ARG A 22 -50.46 -7.65 -15.44
N LYS A 23 -50.91 -6.46 -15.84
CA LYS A 23 -50.66 -5.19 -15.17
C LYS A 23 -51.29 -5.22 -13.77
N SER A 24 -50.48 -5.05 -12.74
CA SER A 24 -50.90 -4.60 -11.41
C SER A 24 -49.92 -3.53 -10.95
N THR A 25 -50.47 -2.37 -10.64
CA THR A 25 -49.81 -1.08 -10.37
C THR A 25 -49.17 -0.98 -8.98
N ASP A 26 -48.59 -2.06 -8.47
CA ASP A 26 -48.11 -2.12 -7.07
C ASP A 26 -46.59 -2.36 -6.95
N ASP A 27 -45.88 -2.53 -8.08
CA ASP A 27 -44.43 -2.80 -8.07
C ASP A 27 -43.54 -1.56 -8.20
N LEU A 28 -44.12 -0.35 -8.18
CA LEU A 28 -43.34 0.90 -8.19
C LEU A 28 -42.62 1.18 -6.85
N CYS A 29 -42.76 0.28 -5.87
CA CYS A 29 -42.13 0.37 -4.55
C CYS A 29 -40.99 -0.66 -4.35
N ALA A 30 -40.62 -1.45 -5.36
CA ALA A 30 -39.49 -2.40 -5.25
C ALA A 30 -38.15 -1.83 -5.73
N LEU A 31 -38.16 -0.68 -6.42
CA LEU A 31 -36.94 0.05 -6.84
C LEU A 31 -36.46 1.06 -5.79
N GLN A 32 -37.20 1.26 -4.69
CA GLN A 32 -36.82 2.20 -3.64
C GLN A 32 -35.89 1.58 -2.56
N CYS A 33 -35.70 0.26 -2.53
CA CYS A 33 -34.92 -0.42 -1.48
C CYS A 33 -33.51 -0.85 -1.88
N VAL A 34 -33.09 -0.63 -3.13
CA VAL A 34 -31.73 -0.94 -3.62
C VAL A 34 -30.76 0.24 -3.47
N GLY A 35 -31.23 1.42 -3.08
CA GLY A 35 -30.42 2.65 -2.97
C GLY A 35 -29.63 2.83 -1.68
N GLU A 36 -30.00 2.15 -0.58
CA GLU A 36 -29.39 2.38 0.74
C GLU A 36 -28.30 1.37 1.14
N GLN A 37 -28.06 0.34 0.32
CA GLN A 37 -27.01 -0.66 0.58
C GLN A 37 -25.71 -0.38 -0.18
N ILE A 38 -25.70 0.52 -1.16
CA ILE A 38 -24.49 0.85 -1.95
C ILE A 38 -23.61 1.90 -1.23
N SER A 39 -24.18 2.72 -0.34
CA SER A 39 -23.45 3.80 0.34
C SER A 39 -22.59 3.36 1.53
N LYS A 40 -22.81 2.15 2.07
CA LYS A 40 -22.03 1.65 3.22
C LYS A 40 -20.72 0.98 2.84
N THR A 41 -20.61 0.48 1.62
CA THR A 41 -19.41 -0.25 1.15
C THR A 41 -18.37 0.68 0.50
N GLN A 42 -18.77 1.89 0.08
CA GLN A 42 -17.86 2.85 -0.59
C GLN A 42 -17.05 3.74 0.37
N ASN A 43 -17.33 3.70 1.68
CA ASN A 43 -16.71 4.59 2.69
C ASN A 43 -15.89 3.84 3.75
N ARG A 44 -15.49 2.60 3.48
CA ARG A 44 -14.69 1.79 4.40
C ARG A 44 -13.43 1.30 3.71
N LEU A 45 -12.30 1.68 4.29
CA LEU A 45 -11.00 1.09 4.00
C LEU A 45 -10.84 -0.19 4.83
N PRO A 46 -9.95 -1.12 4.44
CA PRO A 46 -9.60 -2.24 5.29
C PRO A 46 -9.09 -1.75 6.64
N PRO A 47 -9.32 -2.51 7.73
CA PRO A 47 -8.85 -2.13 9.07
C PRO A 47 -7.33 -1.96 9.07
N GLU A 48 -6.82 -1.05 9.89
CA GLU A 48 -5.37 -0.85 10.01
C GLU A 48 -4.70 -2.16 10.44
N MET A 49 -3.64 -2.53 9.73
CA MET A 49 -2.71 -3.52 10.22
C MET A 49 -1.70 -2.85 11.14
N GLU A 50 -1.57 -3.31 12.38
CA GLU A 50 -0.58 -2.78 13.33
C GLU A 50 0.87 -2.91 12.82
N LEU A 51 1.10 -3.82 11.88
CA LEU A 51 2.35 -4.06 11.17
C LEU A 51 2.24 -3.55 9.74
N GLY A 52 3.17 -2.70 9.32
CA GLY A 52 3.24 -2.18 7.96
C GLY A 52 3.65 -0.72 7.88
N ASN A 53 3.63 -0.18 6.67
CA ASN A 53 4.02 1.20 6.36
C ASN A 53 2.83 2.17 6.25
N ILE A 54 1.61 1.71 6.52
CA ILE A 54 0.37 2.51 6.41
C ILE A 54 -0.16 2.80 7.82
N GLU A 55 -0.36 4.06 8.18
CA GLU A 55 -0.87 4.52 9.47
C GLU A 55 -2.18 5.31 9.32
N TYR A 56 -3.21 4.96 10.10
CA TYR A 56 -4.45 5.74 10.16
C TYR A 56 -4.43 6.70 11.35
N LYS A 57 -4.86 7.94 11.10
CA LYS A 57 -5.02 8.96 12.15
C LYS A 57 -6.28 9.77 11.93
N VAL A 58 -7.16 9.76 12.93
CA VAL A 58 -8.38 10.57 12.91
C VAL A 58 -8.06 12.05 12.89
N LYS A 59 -7.18 12.53 13.79
CA LYS A 59 -6.75 13.92 13.88
C LYS A 59 -5.39 14.06 14.54
N LEU A 60 -4.60 15.03 14.08
CA LEU A 60 -3.27 15.35 14.62
C LEU A 60 -3.19 16.84 15.02
N VAL A 61 -4.28 17.38 15.56
CA VAL A 61 -4.36 18.81 15.92
C VAL A 61 -3.51 19.08 17.17
N ASN A 62 -2.52 19.95 17.02
CA ASN A 62 -1.66 20.56 18.06
C ASN A 62 -1.30 19.63 19.25
N PRO A 63 -0.50 18.57 19.04
CA PRO A 63 -0.07 17.70 20.12
C PRO A 63 0.90 18.42 21.09
N SER A 64 0.81 18.10 22.39
CA SER A 64 1.85 18.46 23.36
C SER A 64 3.23 18.00 22.91
N SER A 65 4.30 18.68 23.32
CA SER A 65 5.68 18.35 22.96
C SER A 65 6.04 16.88 23.23
N LEU A 66 5.57 16.31 24.35
CA LEU A 66 5.76 14.88 24.66
C LEU A 66 5.02 13.97 23.65
N ARG A 67 3.79 14.32 23.30
CA ARG A 67 3.00 13.55 22.33
C ARG A 67 3.61 13.62 20.94
N LEU A 68 4.14 14.79 20.56
CA LEU A 68 4.86 14.99 19.31
C LEU A 68 6.09 14.08 19.22
N GLN A 69 6.89 13.97 20.29
CA GLN A 69 8.04 13.07 20.34
C GLN A 69 7.65 11.60 20.15
N HIS A 70 6.54 11.16 20.75
CA HIS A 70 6.02 9.82 20.53
C HIS A 70 5.58 9.59 19.08
N LEU A 71 4.90 10.57 18.47
CA LEU A 71 4.50 10.49 17.06
C LEU A 71 5.70 10.46 16.11
N ILE A 72 6.75 11.25 16.39
CA ILE A 72 8.01 11.20 15.63
C ILE A 72 8.66 9.82 15.72
N THR A 73 8.70 9.24 16.92
CA THR A 73 9.27 7.90 17.13
C THR A 73 8.47 6.83 16.38
N GLN A 74 7.15 6.95 16.38
CA GLN A 74 6.26 6.09 15.62
C GLN A 74 6.49 6.22 14.11
N MET A 75 6.59 7.45 13.59
CA MET A 75 6.88 7.71 12.18
C MET A 75 8.23 7.13 11.74
N LYS A 76 9.24 7.25 12.60
CA LYS A 76 10.54 6.62 12.36
C LYS A 76 10.45 5.11 12.25
N TRP A 77 9.58 4.47 13.03
CA TRP A 77 9.36 3.02 12.94
C TRP A 77 8.66 2.65 11.63
N ARG A 78 7.58 3.35 11.26
CA ARG A 78 6.85 3.12 9.99
C ARG A 78 7.75 3.29 8.77
N LEU A 79 8.59 4.33 8.76
CA LEU A 79 9.58 4.53 7.70
C LEU A 79 10.62 3.40 7.63
N ARG A 80 11.00 2.78 8.75
CA ARG A 80 11.96 1.67 8.72
C ARG A 80 11.33 0.41 8.14
N GLU A 81 10.12 0.09 8.56
CA GLU A 81 9.37 -1.07 8.06
C GLU A 81 9.09 -0.94 6.55
N GLY A 82 8.74 0.25 6.09
CA GLY A 82 8.50 0.54 4.67
C GLY A 82 9.74 0.93 3.86
N GLN A 83 10.95 0.56 4.29
CA GLN A 83 12.20 0.81 3.54
C GLN A 83 12.46 2.28 3.15
N GLY A 84 12.04 3.21 4.00
CA GLY A 84 12.13 4.65 3.79
C GLY A 84 10.82 5.29 3.33
N GLU A 85 9.74 4.54 3.20
CA GLU A 85 8.42 5.04 2.77
C GLU A 85 7.35 4.72 3.82
N ALA A 86 6.47 5.68 4.07
CA ALA A 86 5.32 5.51 4.96
C ALA A 86 4.12 6.28 4.41
N ILE A 87 2.94 5.69 4.45
CA ILE A 87 1.69 6.28 4.01
C ILE A 87 0.87 6.63 5.26
N TYR A 88 0.39 7.86 5.31
CA TYR A 88 -0.46 8.38 6.38
C TYR A 88 -1.82 8.72 5.82
N GLU A 89 -2.86 8.12 6.38
CA GLU A 89 -4.23 8.48 6.06
C GLU A 89 -4.83 9.31 7.18
N VAL A 90 -5.10 10.58 6.88
CA VAL A 90 -5.59 11.56 7.84
C VAL A 90 -7.11 11.74 7.65
N GLY A 91 -7.86 11.61 8.74
CA GLY A 91 -9.32 11.64 8.72
C GLY A 91 -9.97 10.25 8.60
N VAL A 92 -9.20 9.20 8.83
CA VAL A 92 -9.62 7.80 8.85
C VAL A 92 -9.51 7.25 10.26
N GLU A 93 -10.51 6.49 10.70
CA GLU A 93 -10.48 5.74 11.96
C GLU A 93 -9.75 4.40 11.82
N ASP A 94 -9.24 3.85 12.92
CA ASP A 94 -8.50 2.57 12.96
C ASP A 94 -9.33 1.39 12.40
N ASN A 95 -10.66 1.50 12.45
CA ASN A 95 -11.62 0.54 11.87
C ASN A 95 -11.80 0.70 10.33
N GLY A 96 -11.06 1.61 9.70
CA GLY A 96 -11.14 1.95 8.28
C GLY A 96 -12.29 2.89 7.91
N GLN A 97 -13.03 3.43 8.87
CA GLN A 97 -14.14 4.35 8.60
C GLN A 97 -13.63 5.75 8.23
N LEU A 98 -14.09 6.26 7.09
CA LEU A 98 -13.79 7.62 6.64
C LEU A 98 -14.64 8.63 7.43
N CYS A 99 -14.09 9.20 8.50
CA CYS A 99 -14.77 10.23 9.30
C CYS A 99 -14.65 11.63 8.69
N GLY A 100 -13.52 11.89 8.02
CA GLY A 100 -13.19 13.17 7.39
C GLY A 100 -13.01 14.32 8.39
N LEU A 101 -12.13 15.25 8.04
CA LEU A 101 -11.82 16.44 8.83
C LEU A 101 -12.35 17.70 8.16
N SER A 102 -12.62 18.73 8.96
CA SER A 102 -12.83 20.07 8.42
C SER A 102 -11.54 20.63 7.84
N ASP A 103 -11.66 21.64 6.97
CA ASP A 103 -10.50 22.26 6.31
C ASP A 103 -9.47 22.82 7.31
N VAL A 104 -9.95 23.35 8.43
CA VAL A 104 -9.10 23.91 9.49
C VAL A 104 -8.35 22.81 10.24
N GLU A 105 -9.05 21.74 10.65
CA GLU A 105 -8.43 20.61 11.36
C GLU A 105 -7.45 19.84 10.49
N LEU A 106 -7.73 19.76 9.19
CA LEU A 106 -6.88 19.13 8.21
C LEU A 106 -5.56 19.90 8.06
N GLU A 107 -5.61 21.22 7.90
CA GLU A 107 -4.41 22.05 7.78
C GLU A 107 -3.53 21.94 9.03
N GLU A 108 -4.11 22.02 10.23
CA GLU A 108 -3.40 21.84 11.50
C GLU A 108 -2.74 20.45 11.60
N SER A 109 -3.42 19.41 11.11
CA SER A 109 -2.89 18.05 11.08
C SER A 109 -1.73 17.91 10.09
N LEU A 110 -1.80 18.59 8.93
CA LEU A 110 -0.74 18.61 7.93
C LEU A 110 0.49 19.39 8.41
N ILE A 111 0.30 20.51 9.12
CA ILE A 111 1.39 21.26 9.76
C ILE A 111 2.13 20.36 10.76
N THR A 112 1.38 19.62 11.59
CA THR A 112 1.96 18.68 12.55
C THR A 112 2.71 17.55 11.85
N LEU A 113 2.15 16.96 10.79
CA LEU A 113 2.84 15.95 9.97
C LEU A 113 4.14 16.48 9.36
N ARG A 114 4.12 17.71 8.84
CA ARG A 114 5.30 18.37 8.30
C ARG A 114 6.37 18.58 9.36
N ALA A 115 5.99 19.00 10.56
CA ALA A 115 6.93 19.16 11.67
C ALA A 115 7.60 17.83 12.05
N MET A 116 6.84 16.72 12.06
CA MET A 116 7.36 15.39 12.33
C MET A 116 8.30 14.90 11.22
N ALA A 117 7.91 15.08 9.95
CA ALA A 117 8.74 14.70 8.80
C ALA A 117 10.06 15.49 8.78
N ASN A 118 10.00 16.81 9.04
CA ASN A 118 11.18 17.67 9.13
C ASN A 118 12.13 17.22 10.25
N ALA A 119 11.60 16.83 11.41
CA ALA A 119 12.43 16.32 12.52
C ALA A 119 13.18 15.03 12.16
N LEU A 120 12.69 14.26 11.20
CA LEU A 120 13.31 13.01 10.72
C LEU A 120 14.14 13.18 9.44
N GLY A 121 14.16 14.37 8.84
CA GLY A 121 14.76 14.61 7.52
C GLY A 121 14.02 13.88 6.40
N ALA A 122 12.70 13.71 6.54
CA ALA A 122 11.85 13.08 5.53
C ALA A 122 11.07 14.14 4.73
N SER A 123 10.80 13.84 3.47
CA SER A 123 9.94 14.64 2.60
C SER A 123 8.50 14.14 2.69
N MET A 124 7.53 15.05 2.65
CA MET A 124 6.11 14.72 2.59
C MET A 124 5.52 15.11 1.24
N VAL A 125 4.62 14.28 0.71
CA VAL A 125 3.88 14.51 -0.54
C VAL A 125 2.43 14.09 -0.32
N ILE A 126 1.48 14.93 -0.70
CA ILE A 126 0.06 14.58 -0.68
C ILE A 126 -0.23 13.74 -1.92
N LEU A 127 -0.73 12.52 -1.74
CA LEU A 127 -1.06 11.60 -2.84
C LEU A 127 -2.48 11.84 -3.33
N THR A 128 -3.44 11.80 -2.40
CA THR A 128 -4.86 11.81 -2.73
C THR A 128 -5.61 12.65 -1.70
N GLU A 129 -6.59 13.42 -2.19
CA GLU A 129 -7.57 14.10 -1.36
C GLU A 129 -8.97 13.62 -1.73
N LYS A 130 -9.74 13.19 -0.73
CA LYS A 130 -11.10 12.64 -0.90
C LYS A 130 -12.08 13.48 -0.11
N ASP A 131 -13.10 14.00 -0.78
CA ASP A 131 -14.23 14.67 -0.14
C ASP A 131 -15.24 13.62 0.35
N VAL A 132 -15.42 13.52 1.68
CA VAL A 132 -16.36 12.59 2.34
C VAL A 132 -17.51 13.39 2.96
N THR A 133 -18.00 14.39 2.23
CA THR A 133 -19.08 15.24 2.72
C THR A 133 -20.39 14.42 2.74
N PRO A 134 -21.01 14.20 3.91
CA PRO A 134 -22.29 13.49 3.98
C PRO A 134 -23.35 14.29 3.21
N ARG A 135 -24.23 13.60 2.48
CA ARG A 135 -25.32 14.25 1.70
C ARG A 135 -26.25 15.13 2.56
N ASN A 136 -26.23 14.98 3.87
CA ASN A 136 -27.08 15.69 4.84
C ASN A 136 -26.32 16.72 5.69
N SER A 137 -25.10 17.10 5.30
CA SER A 137 -24.27 18.04 6.08
C SER A 137 -23.77 19.19 5.21
N CYS A 138 -23.87 20.41 5.73
CA CYS A 138 -23.36 21.62 5.07
C CYS A 138 -21.84 21.80 5.27
N SER A 139 -21.24 21.04 6.18
CA SER A 139 -19.80 21.09 6.46
C SER A 139 -19.05 20.13 5.55
N ARG A 140 -18.18 20.68 4.70
CA ARG A 140 -17.26 19.90 3.86
C ARG A 140 -16.29 19.12 4.75
N ARG A 141 -16.17 17.82 4.50
CA ARG A 141 -15.21 16.96 5.20
C ARG A 141 -14.27 16.31 4.20
N ARG A 142 -12.97 16.37 4.50
CA ARG A 142 -11.89 15.88 3.64
C ARG A 142 -11.04 14.84 4.35
N VAL A 143 -10.62 13.85 3.58
CA VAL A 143 -9.66 12.82 3.98
C VAL A 143 -8.47 12.97 3.06
N VAL A 144 -7.25 12.90 3.61
CA VAL A 144 -6.03 13.06 2.83
C VAL A 144 -5.10 11.89 3.07
N GLU A 145 -4.57 11.38 1.97
CA GLU A 145 -3.50 10.40 1.94
C GLU A 145 -2.17 11.09 1.68
N VAL A 146 -1.22 10.91 2.58
CA VAL A 146 0.09 11.58 2.57
C VAL A 146 1.19 10.52 2.55
N LEU A 147 2.04 10.60 1.54
CA LEU A 147 3.29 9.83 1.48
C LEU A 147 4.40 10.60 2.20
N VAL A 148 5.02 9.95 3.17
CA VAL A 148 6.26 10.40 3.79
C VAL A 148 7.38 9.52 3.30
N ARG A 149 8.39 10.12 2.67
CA ARG A 149 9.55 9.44 2.11
C ARG A 149 10.83 10.01 2.66
N LYS A 150 11.66 9.15 3.23
CA LYS A 150 13.03 9.47 3.63
C LYS A 150 13.98 8.88 2.60
N VAL A 151 14.71 9.74 1.89
CA VAL A 151 15.81 9.29 1.05
C VAL A 151 16.93 8.80 1.97
N PRO A 152 17.36 7.53 1.87
CA PRO A 152 18.50 7.07 2.63
C PRO A 152 19.76 7.81 2.14
N GLU A 153 20.40 8.59 3.02
CA GLU A 153 21.66 9.28 2.70
C GLU A 153 22.83 8.31 2.50
N CYS A 154 22.68 7.09 3.01
CA CYS A 154 23.60 5.98 2.77
C CYS A 154 22.82 4.91 2.02
N GLN A 155 23.10 4.74 0.74
CA GLN A 155 22.72 3.54 -0.02
C GLN A 155 23.08 2.33 0.84
N GLN A 156 22.06 1.61 1.33
CA GLN A 156 22.28 0.37 2.06
C GLN A 156 22.95 -0.58 1.09
N PHE A 157 24.26 -0.74 1.22
CA PHE A 157 24.99 -1.75 0.48
C PHE A 157 24.38 -3.10 0.87
N ILE A 158 23.74 -3.76 -0.09
CA ILE A 158 23.35 -5.15 0.06
C ILE A 158 24.64 -5.95 -0.10
N GLU A 159 25.33 -6.23 1.02
CA GLU A 159 26.48 -7.11 1.01
C GLU A 159 25.99 -8.56 0.85
N LEU A 160 26.01 -9.06 -0.39
CA LEU A 160 25.67 -10.44 -0.69
C LEU A 160 26.96 -11.29 -0.76
N ARG A 161 27.15 -12.17 0.22
CA ARG A 161 28.25 -13.15 0.22
C ARG A 161 27.79 -14.44 -0.44
N LEU A 162 28.19 -14.66 -1.69
CA LEU A 162 27.91 -15.91 -2.42
C LEU A 162 29.12 -16.84 -2.37
N ALA A 163 28.92 -18.05 -1.88
CA ALA A 163 29.89 -19.15 -1.98
C ALA A 163 29.40 -20.15 -3.01
N VAL A 164 30.20 -20.41 -4.05
CA VAL A 164 29.89 -21.39 -5.09
C VAL A 164 30.68 -22.66 -4.82
N LEU A 165 29.98 -23.76 -4.50
CA LEU A 165 30.55 -25.06 -4.16
C LEU A 165 30.18 -26.10 -5.22
N GLY A 166 31.10 -27.01 -5.54
CA GLY A 166 30.89 -28.08 -6.52
C GLY A 166 32.19 -28.67 -7.02
N GLY A 167 32.15 -29.85 -7.64
CA GLY A 167 33.33 -30.59 -8.10
C GLY A 167 34.24 -29.81 -9.05
N ALA A 168 35.53 -30.18 -9.14
CA ALA A 168 36.40 -29.68 -10.19
C ALA A 168 35.74 -29.97 -11.56
N ASP A 169 35.80 -29.03 -12.50
CA ASP A 169 35.16 -29.06 -13.85
C ASP A 169 33.66 -28.73 -14.01
N VAL A 170 32.90 -28.44 -12.96
CA VAL A 170 31.47 -28.05 -13.16
C VAL A 170 31.26 -26.60 -13.64
N GLY A 171 32.31 -25.88 -14.03
CA GLY A 171 32.18 -24.53 -14.59
C GLY A 171 31.78 -23.43 -13.59
N LYS A 172 32.03 -23.61 -12.28
CA LYS A 172 31.74 -22.59 -11.25
C LYS A 172 32.41 -21.25 -11.54
N SER A 173 33.68 -21.32 -11.92
CA SER A 173 34.48 -20.15 -12.29
C SER A 173 33.98 -19.52 -13.58
N THR A 174 33.52 -20.34 -14.53
CA THR A 174 32.88 -19.88 -15.78
C THR A 174 31.60 -19.11 -15.50
N LEU A 175 30.69 -19.64 -14.69
CA LEU A 175 29.43 -18.95 -14.35
C LEU A 175 29.68 -17.63 -13.58
N CYS A 176 30.64 -17.63 -12.64
CA CYS A 176 31.08 -16.40 -11.98
C CYS A 176 31.67 -15.39 -12.97
N GLY A 177 32.48 -15.85 -13.94
CA GLY A 177 33.06 -15.01 -15.00
C GLY A 177 31.99 -14.39 -15.90
N VAL A 178 31.02 -15.18 -16.36
CA VAL A 178 29.89 -14.71 -17.18
C VAL A 178 29.07 -13.68 -16.43
N MET A 179 28.75 -13.93 -15.15
CA MET A 179 27.96 -13.00 -14.34
C MET A 179 28.70 -11.69 -14.02
N THR A 180 30.03 -11.70 -13.91
CA THR A 180 30.82 -10.50 -13.62
C THR A 180 31.19 -9.70 -14.86
N GLN A 181 31.39 -10.34 -16.01
CA GLN A 181 31.85 -9.69 -17.24
C GLN A 181 30.73 -9.52 -18.29
N GLY A 182 29.56 -10.11 -18.11
CA GLY A 182 28.40 -9.98 -18.99
C GLY A 182 28.58 -10.59 -20.39
N CYS A 183 29.71 -11.27 -20.64
CA CYS A 183 30.01 -11.97 -21.88
C CYS A 183 29.78 -13.47 -21.68
N LEU A 184 29.12 -14.12 -22.64
CA LEU A 184 28.98 -15.58 -22.63
C LEU A 184 30.38 -16.21 -22.76
N ASP A 185 30.74 -17.12 -21.87
CA ASP A 185 32.01 -17.86 -21.96
C ASP A 185 31.94 -18.82 -23.15
N ASP A 186 32.87 -18.71 -24.09
CA ASP A 186 32.95 -19.55 -25.28
C ASP A 186 33.49 -20.96 -24.99
N GLY A 187 33.54 -21.35 -23.71
CA GLY A 187 33.86 -22.71 -23.25
C GLY A 187 35.33 -23.12 -23.47
N ASN A 188 36.22 -22.19 -23.78
CA ASN A 188 37.59 -22.48 -24.19
C ASN A 188 38.69 -21.90 -23.27
N GLY A 189 38.33 -21.51 -22.04
CA GLY A 189 39.31 -21.20 -20.98
C GLY A 189 40.23 -20.00 -21.24
N LYS A 190 39.78 -18.97 -21.98
CA LYS A 190 40.62 -17.85 -22.43
C LYS A 190 40.58 -16.57 -21.59
N ASN A 191 39.92 -16.52 -20.43
CA ASN A 191 39.89 -15.29 -19.62
C ASN A 191 41.04 -15.16 -18.61
N SER A 192 42.21 -15.72 -18.93
CA SER A 192 43.44 -15.52 -18.15
C SER A 192 44.61 -15.11 -19.03
N SER A 193 44.54 -13.93 -19.65
CA SER A 193 45.72 -13.10 -19.96
C SER A 193 45.30 -11.81 -20.65
N GLU A 194 45.33 -10.69 -19.93
CA GLU A 194 46.16 -9.55 -20.36
C GLU A 194 46.29 -8.55 -19.20
N PRO A 195 47.52 -8.09 -18.87
CA PRO A 195 47.75 -7.05 -17.89
C PRO A 195 47.69 -5.67 -18.55
N PHE A 196 47.01 -4.71 -17.93
CA PHE A 196 47.45 -3.32 -17.72
C PHE A 196 46.61 -2.70 -16.60
#